data_AF-A0A3C0C1E4-F1
#
_entry.id   AF-A0A3C0C1E4-F1
#
_cell.length_a   1.000
_cell.length_b   1.000
_cell.length_c   1.000
_cell.angle_alpha   90.00
_cell.angle_beta   90.00
_cell.angle_gamma   90.00
#
_symmetry.space_group_name_H-M   'P 1'
#
loop_
_entity.id
_entity.type
_entity.pdbx_description
1 polymer ?
#
loop_
_entity_poly.entity_id
_entity_poly.type
_entity_poly.pdbx_seq_one_letter_code
_entity_poly.pdbx_strand_id
1 'polypeptide(L)'
;MIHQLSGPKLYLSSIALSLSYLIGFEPFGYQFIGLLAVSALFYFAINLNEKRAALLFFLFGFFLYCTGLYWLYISIHIVSGAPKILAILLIAILSIYLSLFHSLFGFIFVKLHKRIANEWISLLLIAPSLWTLLEIFRGYF
;
A
#
# COMPACT_ATOMS: atom_id res chain seq x y z
N MET A 1 -9.35 1.76 23.24
CA MET A 1 -8.22 2.69 23.49
C MET A 1 -7.26 2.78 22.28
N ILE A 2 -7.77 2.68 21.04
CA ILE A 2 -7.02 3.03 19.81
C ILE A 2 -7.65 4.33 19.31
N HIS A 3 -7.47 5.39 20.10
CA HIS A 3 -7.94 6.72 19.76
C HIS A 3 -7.15 7.19 18.54
N GLN A 4 -7.83 7.33 17.40
CA GLN A 4 -7.43 8.05 16.18
C GLN A 4 -5.92 8.17 15.98
N LEU A 5 -5.33 7.36 15.09
CA LEU A 5 -3.94 7.58 14.64
C LEU A 5 -3.76 9.06 14.31
N SER A 6 -2.96 9.75 15.13
CA SER A 6 -2.62 11.15 14.90
C SER A 6 -1.81 11.26 13.62
N GLY A 7 -1.79 12.43 12.99
CA GLY A 7 -1.03 12.69 11.77
C GLY A 7 0.35 12.00 11.73
N PRO A 8 1.28 12.31 12.66
CA PRO A 8 2.61 11.70 12.66
C PRO A 8 2.61 10.18 12.82
N LYS A 9 1.71 9.62 13.65
CA LYS A 9 1.60 8.18 13.86
C LYS A 9 1.13 7.46 12.61
N LEU A 10 0.23 8.08 11.84
CA LEU A 10 -0.25 7.53 10.57
C LEU A 10 0.91 7.39 9.58
N TYR A 11 1.68 8.47 9.35
CA TYR A 11 2.83 8.43 8.43
C TYR A 11 3.85 7.35 8.82
N LEU A 12 4.23 7.30 10.10
CA LEU A 12 5.17 6.30 10.62
C LEU A 12 4.63 4.88 10.45
N SER A 13 3.34 4.66 10.73
CA SER A 13 2.72 3.35 10.57
C SER A 13 2.72 2.89 9.11
N SER A 14 2.40 3.76 8.14
CA SER A 14 2.42 3.41 6.72
C SER A 14 3.81 2.96 6.26
N ILE A 15 4.86 3.70 6.65
CA ILE A 15 6.26 3.38 6.31
C ILE A 15 6.69 2.06 6.95
N ALA A 16 6.39 1.88 8.24
CA ALA A 16 6.76 0.66 8.95
C ALA A 16 6.08 -0.57 8.33
N LEU A 17 4.79 -0.46 8.00
CA LEU A 17 4.04 -1.54 7.37
C LEU A 17 4.52 -1.84 5.95
N SER A 18 4.85 -0.83 5.13
CA SER A 18 5.36 -1.07 3.77
C SER A 18 6.72 -1.76 3.76
N LEU A 19 7.63 -1.36 4.66
CA LEU A 19 8.94 -1.99 4.79
C LEU A 19 8.81 -3.42 5.35
N SER A 20 7.93 -3.62 6.33
CA SER A 20 7.64 -4.94 6.87
C SER A 20 7.03 -5.87 5.81
N TYR A 21 6.20 -5.33 4.92
CA TYR A 21 5.64 -6.08 3.80
C TYR A 21 6.72 -6.56 2.82
N LEU A 22 7.69 -5.71 2.49
CA LEU A 22 8.80 -6.05 1.59
C LEU A 22 9.72 -7.15 2.12
N ILE A 23 9.90 -7.24 3.43
CA ILE A 23 10.67 -8.31 4.08
C ILE A 23 10.01 -9.69 3.83
N GLY A 24 8.72 -9.72 3.49
CA GLY A 24 8.03 -10.93 3.07
C GLY A 24 8.45 -11.48 1.70
N PHE A 25 9.12 -10.67 0.88
CA PHE A 25 9.58 -11.05 -0.45
C PHE A 25 11.08 -11.37 -0.45
N GLU A 26 11.55 -11.96 -1.55
CA GLU A 26 12.98 -12.11 -1.81
C GLU A 26 13.69 -10.75 -1.75
N PRO A 27 14.91 -10.68 -1.17
CA PRO A 27 15.81 -11.78 -0.79
C PRO A 27 15.65 -12.31 0.65
N PHE A 28 14.72 -11.76 1.44
CA PHE A 28 14.59 -12.10 2.86
C PHE A 28 13.66 -13.30 3.10
N GLY A 29 12.58 -13.42 2.33
CA GLY A 29 11.72 -14.60 2.32
C GLY A 29 10.85 -14.80 3.56
N TYR A 30 10.69 -13.81 4.45
CA TYR A 30 9.88 -13.96 5.67
C TYR A 30 8.39 -13.70 5.41
N GLN A 31 7.76 -14.59 4.63
CA GLN A 31 6.38 -14.47 4.14
C GLN A 31 5.35 -14.11 5.24
N PHE A 32 5.49 -14.69 6.44
CA PHE A 32 4.59 -14.42 7.57
C PHE A 32 4.62 -12.96 8.03
N ILE A 33 5.78 -12.29 7.96
CA ILE A 33 5.90 -10.87 8.31
C ILE A 33 5.12 -10.02 7.30
N GLY A 34 5.19 -10.38 6.01
CA GLY A 34 4.42 -9.72 4.97
C GLY A 34 2.91 -9.85 5.20
N LEU A 35 2.44 -11.05 5.54
CA LEU A 35 1.04 -11.29 5.87
C LEU A 35 0.59 -10.49 7.10
N LEU A 36 1.40 -10.45 8.16
CA LEU A 36 1.12 -9.67 9.37
C LEU A 36 1.09 -8.17 9.08
N ALA A 37 1.96 -7.65 8.23
CA ALA A 37 1.98 -6.24 7.84
C ALA A 37 0.67 -5.83 7.14
N VAL A 38 0.21 -6.63 6.17
CA VAL A 38 -1.07 -6.35 5.48
C VAL A 38 -2.26 -6.50 6.43
N SER A 39 -2.23 -7.49 7.31
CA SER A 39 -3.28 -7.68 8.32
C SER A 39 -3.39 -6.48 9.27
N ALA A 40 -2.24 -5.96 9.74
CA ALA A 40 -2.19 -4.76 10.56
C ALA A 40 -2.64 -3.50 9.80
N LEU A 41 -2.32 -3.39 8.50
CA LEU A 41 -2.79 -2.31 7.63
C LEU A 41 -4.33 -2.26 7.57
N PHE A 42 -4.99 -3.40 7.35
CA PHE A 42 -6.45 -3.49 7.35
C PHE A 42 -7.05 -3.17 8.73
N TYR A 43 -6.44 -3.67 9.81
CA TYR A 43 -6.88 -3.41 11.17
C TYR A 43 -6.79 -1.92 11.55
N PHE A 44 -5.75 -1.22 11.11
CA PHE A 44 -5.67 0.23 11.29
C PHE A 44 -6.69 0.98 10.43
N ALA A 45 -6.93 0.52 9.20
CA ALA A 45 -7.85 1.17 8.29
C ALA A 45 -9.31 1.20 8.79
N ILE A 46 -9.82 0.11 9.38
CA ILE A 46 -11.21 0.06 9.87
C ILE A 46 -11.50 1.10 10.98
N ASN A 47 -10.48 1.50 11.72
CA ASN A 47 -10.57 2.50 12.80
C ASN A 47 -10.40 3.95 12.30
N LEU A 48 -10.24 4.16 10.99
CA LEU A 48 -10.00 5.47 10.38
C LEU A 48 -11.21 6.01 9.63
N ASN A 49 -11.17 7.32 9.33
CA ASN A 49 -12.06 7.90 8.34
C ASN A 49 -11.59 7.60 6.92
N GLU A 50 -12.51 7.57 5.97
CA GLU A 50 -12.28 7.21 4.55
C GLU A 50 -11.08 7.95 3.95
N LYS A 51 -10.98 9.27 4.16
CA LYS A 51 -9.85 10.09 3.68
C LYS A 51 -8.51 9.69 4.33
N ARG A 52 -8.50 9.37 5.62
CA ARG A 52 -7.28 8.95 6.33
C ARG A 52 -6.88 7.54 5.95
N ALA A 53 -7.82 6.64 5.71
CA ALA A 53 -7.55 5.31 5.18
C ALA A 53 -6.98 5.39 3.76
N ALA A 54 -7.58 6.20 2.88
CA ALA A 54 -7.05 6.46 1.55
C ALA A 54 -5.59 6.95 1.59
N LEU A 55 -5.27 7.86 2.52
CA LEU A 55 -3.92 8.35 2.73
C LEU A 55 -2.99 7.29 3.34
N LEU A 56 -3.46 6.47 4.28
CA LEU A 56 -2.71 5.35 4.88
C LEU A 56 -2.28 4.35 3.79
N PHE A 57 -3.21 3.93 2.93
CA PHE A 57 -2.94 3.02 1.83
C PHE A 57 -2.12 3.65 0.71
N PHE A 58 -2.32 4.94 0.43
CA PHE A 58 -1.49 5.68 -0.54
C PHE A 58 -0.02 5.68 -0.11
N LEU A 59 0.26 6.05 1.14
CA LEU A 59 1.63 6.07 1.66
C LEU A 59 2.22 4.67 1.72
N PHE A 60 1.44 3.69 2.20
CA PHE A 60 1.87 2.29 2.20
C PHE A 60 2.29 1.84 0.79
N GLY A 61 1.44 2.08 -0.21
CA GLY A 61 1.75 1.78 -1.60
C GLY A 61 2.96 2.56 -2.11
N PHE A 62 3.07 3.85 -1.78
CA PHE A 62 4.13 4.71 -2.31
C PHE A 62 5.49 4.25 -1.85
N PHE A 63 5.65 4.01 -0.54
CA PHE A 63 6.89 3.47 0.00
C PHE A 63 7.14 2.06 -0.52
N LEU A 64 6.12 1.20 -0.56
CA LEU A 64 6.22 -0.15 -1.11
C LEU A 64 6.79 -0.15 -2.54
N TYR A 65 6.25 0.67 -3.44
CA TYR A 65 6.69 0.73 -4.83
C TYR A 65 8.02 1.44 -4.99
N CYS A 66 8.29 2.53 -4.27
CA CYS A 66 9.58 3.21 -4.34
C CYS A 66 10.75 2.30 -3.95
N THR A 67 10.59 1.50 -2.90
CA THR A 67 11.66 0.58 -2.47
C THR A 67 11.59 -0.77 -3.19
N GLY A 68 10.39 -1.28 -3.50
CA GLY A 68 10.21 -2.55 -4.18
C GLY A 68 10.59 -2.53 -5.66
N LEU A 69 10.47 -1.38 -6.33
CA LEU A 69 10.81 -1.20 -7.75
C LEU A 69 12.24 -0.69 -7.96
N TYR A 70 13.13 -0.84 -6.97
CA TYR A 70 14.53 -0.38 -7.08
C TYR A 70 15.25 -0.98 -8.31
N TRP A 71 14.87 -2.18 -8.73
CA TRP A 71 15.43 -2.85 -9.90
C TRP A 71 15.19 -2.07 -11.20
N LEU A 72 14.12 -1.26 -11.30
CA LEU A 72 13.88 -0.38 -12.45
C LEU A 72 14.96 0.70 -12.58
N TYR A 73 15.57 1.12 -11.47
CA TYR A 73 16.68 2.07 -11.53
C TYR A 73 17.87 1.47 -12.26
N ILE A 74 18.16 0.19 -12.05
CA ILE A 74 19.23 -0.54 -12.74
C ILE A 74 18.92 -0.57 -14.24
N SER A 75 17.70 -0.94 -14.62
CA SER A 75 17.29 -1.00 -16.02
C SER A 75 17.34 0.38 -16.72
N ILE A 76 16.84 1.43 -16.08
CA ILE A 76 16.77 2.76 -16.70
C ILE A 76 18.15 3.44 -16.68
N HIS A 77 18.81 3.54 -15.53
CA HIS A 77 20.06 4.30 -15.45
C HIS A 77 21.26 3.49 -15.94
N ILE A 78 21.42 2.25 -15.46
CA ILE A 78 22.64 1.46 -15.66
C ILE A 78 22.64 0.81 -17.04
N VAL A 79 21.52 0.19 -17.45
CA VAL A 79 21.46 -0.52 -18.75
C VAL A 79 21.28 0.45 -19.91
N SER A 80 20.39 1.44 -19.80
CA SER A 80 20.13 2.38 -20.92
C SER A 80 21.09 3.57 -21.00
N GLY A 81 21.83 3.86 -19.92
CA GLY A 81 22.71 5.04 -19.84
C GLY A 81 21.97 6.37 -19.62
N ALA A 82 20.67 6.35 -19.34
CA ALA A 82 19.87 7.55 -19.09
C ALA A 82 20.34 8.32 -17.84
N PRO A 83 20.11 9.64 -17.74
CA PRO A 83 20.48 10.42 -16.54
C PRO A 83 19.84 9.91 -15.25
N LYS A 84 20.58 9.93 -14.14
CA LYS A 84 20.11 9.48 -12.81
C LYS A 84 18.80 10.12 -12.38
N ILE A 85 18.68 11.43 -12.58
CA ILE A 85 17.50 12.20 -12.16
C ILE A 85 16.24 11.76 -12.91
N LEU A 86 16.38 11.39 -14.19
CA LEU A 86 15.28 10.91 -15.00
C LEU A 86 14.77 9.56 -14.49
N ALA A 87 15.69 8.63 -14.17
CA ALA A 87 15.31 7.33 -13.60
C ALA A 87 14.55 7.48 -12.28
N ILE A 88 15.04 8.32 -11.37
CA ILE A 88 14.38 8.58 -10.08
C ILE A 88 13.00 9.19 -10.29
N LEU A 89 12.87 10.18 -11.18
CA LEU A 89 11.59 10.81 -11.50
C LEU A 89 10.58 9.81 -12.08
N LEU A 90 11.00 8.96 -13.03
CA LEU A 90 10.13 7.95 -13.62
C LEU A 90 9.65 6.93 -12.58
N ILE A 91 10.54 6.47 -11.70
CA ILE A 91 10.17 5.54 -10.62
C ILE A 91 9.23 6.22 -9.62
N ALA A 92 9.45 7.49 -9.27
CA ALA A 92 8.58 8.23 -8.39
C ALA A 92 7.18 8.42 -8.98
N ILE A 93 7.09 8.80 -10.26
CA ILE A 93 5.81 8.96 -10.98
C ILE A 93 5.07 7.63 -11.06
N LEU A 94 5.78 6.54 -11.42
CA LEU A 94 5.21 5.20 -11.47
C LEU A 94 4.70 4.75 -10.09
N SER A 95 5.48 5.01 -9.05
CA SER A 95 5.11 4.66 -7.67
C SER A 95 3.86 5.44 -7.24
N ILE A 96 3.75 6.73 -7.56
CA ILE A 96 2.55 7.53 -7.31
C ILE A 96 1.35 6.92 -8.05
N TYR A 97 1.49 6.61 -9.34
CA TYR A 97 0.41 6.01 -10.15
C TYR A 97 -0.11 4.71 -9.53
N LEU A 98 0.78 3.77 -9.21
CA LEU A 98 0.40 2.48 -8.61
C LEU A 98 -0.22 2.65 -7.22
N SER A 99 0.25 3.64 -6.45
CA SER A 99 -0.27 3.94 -5.11
C SER A 99 -1.66 4.54 -5.12
N LEU A 100 -2.09 5.17 -6.22
CA LEU A 100 -3.47 5.66 -6.36
C LEU A 100 -4.48 4.51 -6.32
N PHE A 101 -4.15 3.34 -6.88
CA PHE A 101 -5.02 2.15 -6.78
C PHE A 101 -5.18 1.68 -5.33
N HIS A 102 -4.09 1.69 -4.56
CA HIS A 102 -4.11 1.36 -3.13
C HIS A 102 -4.91 2.41 -2.34
N SER A 103 -4.75 3.69 -2.66
CA SER A 103 -5.52 4.77 -2.05
C SER A 103 -7.02 4.63 -2.31
N LEU A 104 -7.38 4.32 -3.56
CA LEU A 104 -8.76 4.08 -3.97
C LEU A 104 -9.34 2.85 -3.24
N PHE A 105 -8.57 1.77 -3.13
CA PHE A 105 -8.92 0.61 -2.32
C PHE A 105 -9.26 1.04 -0.89
N GLY A 106 -8.36 1.77 -0.22
CA GLY A 106 -8.52 2.18 1.16
C GLY A 106 -9.76 3.04 1.41
N PHE A 107 -10.04 3.95 0.47
CA PHE A 107 -11.23 4.79 0.51
C PHE A 107 -12.52 3.95 0.42
N ILE A 108 -12.63 3.10 -0.61
CA ILE A 108 -13.83 2.30 -0.87
C ILE A 108 -14.03 1.27 0.25
N PHE A 109 -12.95 0.61 0.70
CA PHE A 109 -12.98 -0.36 1.78
C PHE A 109 -13.59 0.22 3.05
N VAL A 110 -13.08 1.34 3.54
CA VAL A 110 -13.59 1.97 4.77
C VAL A 110 -15.01 2.51 4.59
N LYS A 111 -15.33 3.03 3.40
CA LYS A 111 -16.70 3.48 3.09
C LYS A 111 -17.71 2.32 3.16
N LEU A 112 -17.35 1.16 2.62
CA LEU A 112 -18.17 -0.06 2.69
C LEU A 112 -18.25 -0.62 4.11
N HIS A 113 -17.12 -0.66 4.82
CA HIS A 113 -17.04 -1.09 6.21
C HIS A 113 -18.01 -0.30 7.10
N LYS A 114 -18.00 1.03 6.99
CA LYS A 114 -18.90 1.92 7.74
C LYS A 114 -20.38 1.69 7.41
N ARG A 115 -20.70 1.29 6.18
CA ARG A 115 -22.08 0.99 5.76
C ARG A 115 -22.59 -0.33 6.32
N ILE A 116 -21.73 -1.33 6.38
CA ILE A 116 -22.09 -2.69 6.84
C ILE A 116 -22.01 -2.81 8.36
N ALA A 117 -21.14 -2.02 9.00
CA ALA A 117 -20.96 -1.95 10.46
C ALA A 117 -20.64 -3.30 11.12
N ASN A 118 -20.06 -4.24 10.36
CA ASN A 118 -19.58 -5.53 10.85
C ASN A 118 -18.12 -5.74 10.43
N GLU A 119 -17.24 -5.85 11.41
CA GLU A 119 -15.79 -6.00 11.22
C GLU A 119 -15.43 -7.30 10.49
N TRP A 120 -16.03 -8.42 10.88
CA TRP A 120 -15.73 -9.74 10.31
C TRP A 120 -16.06 -9.83 8.83
N ILE A 121 -17.25 -9.37 8.44
CA ILE A 121 -17.67 -9.33 7.04
C ILE A 121 -16.75 -8.40 6.24
N SER A 122 -16.39 -7.26 6.81
CA SER A 122 -15.53 -6.30 6.14
C SER A 122 -14.14 -6.85 5.89
N LEU A 123 -13.51 -7.46 6.90
CA LEU A 123 -12.15 -7.97 6.80
C LEU A 123 -12.04 -9.28 6.02
N LEU A 124 -13.00 -10.20 6.17
CA LEU A 124 -12.90 -11.54 5.55
C LEU A 124 -13.54 -11.65 4.17
N LEU A 125 -14.50 -10.79 3.84
CA LEU A 125 -15.19 -10.84 2.55
C LEU A 125 -14.91 -9.60 1.70
N ILE A 126 -15.15 -8.40 2.24
CA ILE A 126 -15.03 -7.17 1.45
C ILE A 126 -13.59 -6.87 1.09
N ALA A 127 -12.67 -6.89 2.06
CA ALA A 127 -11.26 -6.57 1.83
C ALA A 127 -10.64 -7.46 0.74
N PRO A 128 -10.68 -8.81 0.80
CA PRO A 128 -10.08 -9.66 -0.23
C PRO A 128 -10.80 -9.55 -1.59
N SER A 129 -12.13 -9.41 -1.61
CA SER A 129 -12.88 -9.27 -2.87
C SER A 129 -12.55 -7.94 -3.57
N LEU A 130 -12.51 -6.85 -2.82
CA LEU A 130 -12.19 -5.53 -3.35
C LEU A 130 -10.72 -5.44 -3.77
N TRP A 131 -9.82 -6.09 -3.01
CA TRP A 131 -8.39 -6.08 -3.28
C TRP A 131 -8.09 -6.83 -4.58
N THR A 132 -8.66 -8.02 -4.74
CA THR A 132 -8.50 -8.81 -5.98
C THR A 132 -9.06 -8.08 -7.19
N LEU A 133 -10.25 -7.47 -7.09
CA LEU A 133 -10.80 -6.66 -8.18
C LEU A 133 -9.89 -5.49 -8.57
N LEU A 134 -9.35 -4.76 -7.59
CA LEU A 134 -8.45 -3.63 -7.87
C LEU A 134 -7.09 -4.09 -8.39
N GLU A 135 -6.56 -5.22 -7.94
CA GLU A 135 -5.34 -5.81 -8.48
C GLU A 135 -5.52 -6.29 -9.92
N ILE A 136 -6.67 -6.90 -10.25
CA ILE A 136 -7.01 -7.27 -11.62
C ILE A 136 -7.07 -6.02 -12.49
N PHE A 137 -7.79 -4.99 -12.04
CA PHE A 137 -7.92 -3.74 -12.79
C PHE A 137 -6.55 -3.06 -13.00
N ARG A 138 -5.72 -2.99 -11.96
CA ARG A 138 -4.34 -2.49 -12.02
C ARG A 138 -3.45 -3.34 -12.96
N GLY A 139 -3.73 -4.62 -13.11
CA GLY A 139 -3.01 -5.51 -14.02
C GLY A 139 -3.33 -5.30 -15.50
N TYR A 140 -4.51 -4.74 -15.80
CA TYR A 140 -4.95 -4.47 -17.18
C TYR A 140 -4.66 -3.03 -17.67
N PHE A 141 -4.45 -2.07 -16.76
CA PHE A 141 -4.25 -0.65 -17.06
C PHE A 141 -2.90 -0.11 -16.54
#